data_AF-A0A6A6SKA0-F1
#
_entry.id   AF-A0A6A6SKA0-F1
#
_cell.length_a   1.000
_cell.length_b   1.000
_cell.length_c   1.000
_cell.angle_alpha   90.00
_cell.angle_beta   90.00
_cell.angle_gamma   90.00
#
_symmetry.space_group_name_H-M   'P 1'
#
loop_
_entity.id
_entity.type
_entity.pdbx_description
1 polymer ?
#
loop_
_entity_poly.entity_id
_entity_poly.type
_entity_poly.pdbx_seq_one_letter_code
_entity_poly.pdbx_strand_id
1 'polypeptide(L)'
;TLNELRRNRLLWYKLHVFIYDLQNFRSNEASRTRLDTVISIDYIGHPYFSDEEAEMLRSTTVDVEGGQTLQEVLDSFFGQKLEARLQGRAQSEYDFGVCAAHDLAPLFEQALGVGKMKKNKAFGKTLKKRGLDLADGD
;
A
#
# COMPACT_ATOMS: atom_id res chain seq x y z
N THR A 1 -6.94 -15.86 0.73
CA THR A 1 -7.62 -15.35 -0.50
C THR A 1 -8.10 -13.91 -0.27
N LEU A 2 -8.34 -13.11 -1.32
CA LEU A 2 -8.84 -11.73 -1.15
C LEU A 2 -10.12 -11.63 -0.28
N ASN A 3 -10.99 -12.63 -0.34
CA ASN A 3 -12.21 -12.67 0.47
C ASN A 3 -11.91 -12.84 1.97
N GLU A 4 -10.90 -13.63 2.33
CA GLU A 4 -10.44 -13.78 3.71
C GLU A 4 -9.80 -12.49 4.21
N LEU A 5 -9.03 -11.81 3.36
CA LEU A 5 -8.45 -10.50 3.68
C LEU A 5 -9.54 -9.48 4.01
N ARG A 6 -10.63 -9.45 3.24
CA ARG A 6 -11.79 -8.57 3.48
C ARG A 6 -12.55 -8.90 4.76
N ARG A 7 -12.52 -10.16 5.22
CA ARG A 7 -13.16 -10.57 6.49
C ARG A 7 -12.37 -10.07 7.70
N ASN A 8 -11.05 -9.91 7.58
CA ASN A 8 -10.22 -9.32 8.61
C ASN A 8 -10.37 -7.78 8.61
N ARG A 9 -11.33 -7.27 9.38
CA ARG A 9 -11.66 -5.84 9.44
C ARG A 9 -10.47 -4.96 9.86
N LEU A 10 -9.62 -5.45 10.76
CA LEU A 10 -8.46 -4.72 11.25
C LEU A 10 -7.41 -4.58 10.15
N LEU A 11 -7.04 -5.69 9.52
CA LEU A 11 -6.08 -5.71 8.43
C LEU A 11 -6.60 -4.92 7.22
N TRP A 12 -7.89 -5.04 6.91
CA TRP A 12 -8.56 -4.28 5.85
C TRP A 12 -8.54 -2.77 6.13
N TYR A 13 -8.73 -2.35 7.38
CA TYR A 13 -8.59 -0.95 7.76
C TYR A 13 -7.16 -0.44 7.63
N LYS A 14 -6.18 -1.18 8.16
CA LYS A 14 -4.75 -0.85 8.00
C LYS A 14 -4.39 -0.67 6.52
N LEU A 15 -4.94 -1.53 5.67
CA LEU A 15 -4.80 -1.45 4.23
C LEU A 15 -5.40 -0.17 3.63
N HIS A 16 -6.60 0.23 4.08
CA HIS A 16 -7.17 1.52 3.67
C HIS A 16 -6.32 2.71 4.12
N VAL A 17 -5.74 2.65 5.33
CA VAL A 17 -4.85 3.71 5.85
C VAL A 17 -3.59 3.77 5.00
N PHE A 18 -3.00 2.62 4.71
CA PHE A 18 -1.84 2.47 3.84
C PHE A 18 -2.09 3.07 2.44
N ILE A 19 -3.17 2.67 1.76
CA ILE A 19 -3.55 3.22 0.45
C ILE A 19 -3.80 4.73 0.53
N TYR A 20 -4.48 5.20 1.58
CA TYR A 20 -4.70 6.63 1.79
C TYR A 20 -3.38 7.39 1.92
N ASP A 21 -2.41 6.83 2.64
CA ASP A 21 -1.10 7.44 2.85
C ASP A 21 -0.27 7.45 1.56
N LEU A 22 -0.29 6.38 0.77
CA LEU A 22 0.33 6.35 -0.56
C LEU A 22 -0.26 7.46 -1.46
N GLN A 23 -1.59 7.61 -1.49
CA GLN A 23 -2.26 8.63 -2.29
C GLN A 23 -2.02 10.07 -1.81
N ASN A 24 -1.64 10.25 -0.54
CA ASN A 24 -1.40 11.55 0.08
C ASN A 24 0.08 11.80 0.41
N PHE A 25 1.00 10.96 -0.05
CA PHE A 25 2.43 11.05 0.26
C PHE A 25 3.02 12.45 0.02
N ARG A 26 2.67 13.11 -1.10
CA ARG A 26 3.14 14.48 -1.40
C ARG A 26 2.37 15.59 -0.67
N SER A 27 1.14 15.32 -0.24
CA SER A 27 0.21 16.36 0.24
C SER A 27 -0.04 16.30 1.74
N ASN A 28 0.43 15.27 2.43
CA ASN A 28 0.24 15.05 3.86
C ASN A 28 1.56 14.61 4.50
N GLU A 29 2.13 15.50 5.32
CA GLU A 29 3.39 15.24 6.02
C GLU A 29 3.29 14.01 6.93
N ALA A 30 2.17 13.82 7.64
CA ALA A 30 2.00 12.65 8.51
C ALA A 30 1.97 11.33 7.72
N SER A 31 1.38 11.32 6.53
CA SER A 31 1.40 10.16 5.62
C SER A 31 2.81 9.88 5.13
N ARG A 32 3.55 10.94 4.76
CA ARG A 32 4.94 10.85 4.34
C ARG A 32 5.82 10.31 5.46
N THR A 33 5.76 10.87 6.66
CA THR A 33 6.55 10.42 7.82
C THR A 33 6.31 8.94 8.11
N ARG A 34 5.06 8.47 8.08
CA ARG A 34 4.77 7.04 8.29
C ARG A 34 5.34 6.17 7.18
N LEU A 35 5.22 6.57 5.91
CA LEU A 35 5.79 5.79 4.80
C LEU A 35 7.32 5.81 4.79
N ASP A 36 7.94 6.91 5.19
CA ASP A 36 9.41 7.04 5.30
C ASP A 36 10.00 6.14 6.40
N THR A 37 9.20 5.77 7.40
CA THR A 37 9.61 4.80 8.43
C THR A 37 9.59 3.35 7.95
N VAL A 38 8.95 3.05 6.82
CA VAL A 38 8.93 1.70 6.25
C VAL A 38 10.19 1.48 5.43
N ILE A 39 10.96 0.46 5.79
CA ILE A 39 12.23 0.13 5.11
C ILE A 39 11.98 -0.62 3.79
N SER A 40 10.85 -1.31 3.67
CA SER A 40 10.51 -2.12 2.49
C SER A 40 10.16 -1.25 1.27
N ILE A 41 10.62 -1.65 0.07
CA ILE A 41 10.36 -0.93 -1.20
C ILE A 41 8.87 -0.94 -1.58
N ASP A 42 8.16 -2.01 -1.21
CA ASP A 42 6.71 -2.16 -1.36
C ASP A 42 5.91 -1.42 -0.28
N TYR A 43 6.59 -0.79 0.68
CA TYR A 43 5.99 -0.16 1.86
C TYR A 43 5.08 -1.10 2.69
N ILE A 44 5.15 -2.41 2.45
CA ILE A 44 4.47 -3.43 3.24
C ILE A 44 5.40 -3.84 4.39
N GLY A 45 5.02 -3.44 5.60
CA GLY A 45 5.74 -3.76 6.82
C GLY A 45 5.40 -2.76 7.92
N HIS A 46 6.18 -2.79 8.99
CA HIS A 46 6.01 -1.84 10.09
C HIS A 46 6.17 -0.39 9.59
N PRO A 47 5.35 0.56 10.09
CA PRO A 47 4.41 0.44 11.20
C PRO A 47 2.98 0.01 10.82
N TYR A 48 2.69 -0.28 9.54
CA TYR A 48 1.33 -0.60 9.09
C TYR A 48 0.96 -2.06 9.35
N PHE A 49 1.89 -2.96 9.04
CA PHE A 49 1.68 -4.40 9.08
C PHE A 49 2.81 -5.06 9.85
N SER A 50 2.47 -5.97 10.76
CA SER A 50 3.45 -6.89 11.35
C SER A 50 4.03 -7.82 10.29
N ASP A 51 5.16 -8.46 10.54
CA ASP A 51 5.78 -9.41 9.60
C ASP A 51 4.79 -10.50 9.13
N GLU A 52 3.98 -11.03 10.04
CA GLU A 52 2.93 -12.02 9.74
C GLU A 52 1.83 -11.45 8.83
N GLU A 53 1.41 -10.20 9.07
CA GLU A 53 0.41 -9.51 8.25
C GLU A 53 0.96 -9.19 6.86
N ALA A 54 2.24 -8.79 6.79
CA ALA A 54 2.93 -8.50 5.55
C ALA A 54 3.08 -9.75 4.68
N GLU A 55 3.48 -10.88 5.27
CA GLU A 55 3.54 -12.17 4.58
C GLU A 55 2.15 -12.60 4.10
N MET A 56 1.14 -12.50 4.95
CA MET A 56 -0.25 -12.80 4.57
C MET A 56 -0.73 -11.93 3.40
N LEU A 57 -0.43 -10.63 3.41
CA LEU A 57 -0.77 -9.73 2.31
C LEU A 57 -0.09 -10.15 1.02
N ARG A 58 1.22 -10.41 1.08
CA ARG A 58 2.03 -10.83 -0.07
C ARG A 58 1.53 -12.14 -0.68
N SER A 59 1.19 -13.12 0.15
CA SER A 59 0.62 -14.41 -0.29
C SER A 59 -0.87 -14.35 -0.63
N THR A 60 -1.53 -13.19 -0.45
CA THR A 60 -2.96 -13.08 -0.80
C THR A 60 -3.14 -13.13 -2.31
N THR A 61 -3.92 -14.10 -2.77
CA THR A 61 -4.40 -14.16 -4.16
C THR A 61 -5.35 -13.00 -4.42
N VAL A 62 -4.92 -12.08 -5.27
CA VAL A 62 -5.63 -10.84 -5.64
C VAL A 62 -6.36 -10.96 -6.96
N ASP A 63 -5.83 -11.77 -7.87
CA ASP A 63 -6.45 -12.04 -9.16
C ASP A 63 -7.21 -13.37 -9.12
N VAL A 64 -8.54 -13.31 -9.32
CA VAL A 64 -9.42 -14.48 -9.22
C VAL A 64 -9.38 -15.32 -10.50
N GLU A 65 -9.00 -14.73 -11.64
CA GLU A 65 -9.01 -15.40 -12.94
C GLU A 65 -7.64 -16.00 -13.31
N GLY A 66 -6.56 -15.34 -12.92
CA GLY A 66 -5.17 -15.74 -13.13
C GLY A 66 -4.50 -16.37 -11.91
N GLY A 67 -5.13 -16.32 -10.73
CA GLY A 67 -4.59 -16.94 -9.51
C GLY A 67 -3.34 -16.27 -8.96
N GLN A 68 -3.04 -15.05 -9.39
CA GLN A 68 -1.81 -14.34 -9.02
C GLN A 68 -1.88 -13.80 -7.59
N THR A 69 -0.76 -13.91 -6.88
CA THR A 69 -0.59 -13.33 -5.54
C THR A 69 -0.20 -11.85 -5.62
N LEU A 70 -0.48 -11.10 -4.56
CA LEU A 70 -0.08 -9.70 -4.46
C LEU A 70 1.44 -9.54 -4.63
N GLN A 71 2.22 -10.49 -4.09
CA GLN A 71 3.66 -10.52 -4.25
C GLN A 71 4.08 -10.63 -5.72
N GLU A 72 3.47 -11.51 -6.51
CA GLU A 72 3.78 -11.63 -7.94
C GLU A 72 3.41 -10.38 -8.74
N VAL A 73 2.30 -9.73 -8.37
CA VAL A 73 1.92 -8.44 -8.96
C VAL A 73 2.93 -7.35 -8.64
N LEU A 74 3.40 -7.30 -7.39
CA LEU A 74 4.44 -6.36 -6.95
C LEU A 74 5.79 -6.65 -7.61
N ASP A 75 6.21 -7.91 -7.67
CA ASP A 75 7.47 -8.32 -8.31
C ASP A 75 7.47 -7.97 -9.79
N SER A 76 6.36 -8.24 -10.50
CA SER A 76 6.18 -7.84 -11.90
C SER A 76 6.22 -6.32 -12.07
N PHE A 77 5.67 -5.57 -11.12
CA PHE A 77 5.69 -4.11 -11.15
C PHE A 77 7.10 -3.55 -10.92
N PHE A 78 7.81 -4.05 -9.91
CA PHE A 78 9.19 -3.65 -9.64
C PHE A 78 10.16 -4.11 -10.72
N GLY A 79 9.96 -5.30 -11.29
CA GLY A 79 10.70 -5.81 -12.44
C GLY A 79 10.56 -4.90 -13.65
N GLN A 80 9.34 -4.56 -14.04
CA GLN A 80 9.10 -3.60 -15.12
C GLN A 80 9.71 -2.22 -14.83
N LYS A 81 9.61 -1.74 -13.58
CA LYS A 81 10.19 -0.45 -13.20
C LYS A 81 11.72 -0.49 -13.20
N LEU A 82 12.33 -1.63 -12.89
CA LEU A 82 13.77 -1.86 -12.97
C LEU A 82 14.25 -1.97 -14.43
N GLU A 83 13.51 -2.67 -15.29
CA GLU A 83 13.80 -2.74 -16.73
C GLU A 83 13.67 -1.37 -17.40
N ALA A 84 12.63 -0.60 -17.05
CA ALA A 84 12.47 0.78 -17.50
C ALA A 84 13.65 1.68 -17.07
N ARG A 85 14.33 1.35 -15.96
CA ARG A 85 15.56 2.04 -15.51
C ARG A 85 16.81 1.58 -16.25
N LEU A 86 16.91 0.31 -16.61
CA LEU A 86 18.00 -0.19 -17.44
C LEU A 86 17.94 0.43 -18.85
N GLN A 87 16.74 0.66 -19.38
CA GLN A 87 16.54 1.33 -20.67
C GLN A 87 16.56 2.86 -20.57
N GLY A 88 16.06 3.44 -19.48
CA GLY A 88 16.00 4.89 -19.24
C GLY A 88 17.07 5.34 -18.25
N ARG A 89 18.21 5.83 -18.76
CA ARG A 89 19.31 6.45 -17.99
C ARG A 89 18.81 7.19 -16.75
N ALA A 90 19.17 6.67 -15.57
CA ALA A 90 18.94 7.19 -14.22
C ALA A 90 18.59 8.69 -14.14
N GLN A 91 17.31 9.04 -14.26
CA GLN A 91 16.83 10.36 -13.89
C GLN A 91 16.52 10.35 -12.39
N SER A 92 17.49 10.89 -11.65
CA SER A 92 17.36 11.45 -10.31
C SER A 92 17.12 10.45 -9.16
N GLU A 93 18.21 10.21 -8.42
CA GLU A 93 18.31 9.43 -7.18
C GLU A 93 17.36 9.88 -6.06
N TYR A 94 16.78 11.09 -6.15
CA TYR A 94 16.10 11.77 -5.06
C TYR A 94 14.56 11.66 -5.03
N ASP A 95 13.91 11.08 -6.06
CA ASP A 95 12.43 10.95 -6.13
C ASP A 95 11.94 9.50 -6.18
N PHE A 96 12.80 8.50 -5.90
CA PHE A 96 12.39 7.11 -6.09
C PHE A 96 11.27 6.67 -5.13
N GLY A 97 11.35 7.02 -3.85
CA GLY A 97 10.29 6.70 -2.89
C GLY A 97 8.98 7.45 -3.18
N VAL A 98 9.09 8.67 -3.68
CA VAL A 98 7.94 9.52 -4.06
C VAL A 98 7.24 8.94 -5.30
N CYS A 99 8.00 8.49 -6.28
CA CYS A 99 7.49 7.88 -7.50
C CYS A 99 6.95 6.46 -7.21
N ALA A 100 7.64 5.68 -6.38
CA ALA A 100 7.15 4.37 -5.91
C ALA A 100 5.82 4.50 -5.18
N ALA A 101 5.69 5.35 -4.16
CA ALA A 101 4.43 5.48 -3.43
C ALA A 101 3.26 5.93 -4.33
N HIS A 102 3.53 6.85 -5.26
CA HIS A 102 2.52 7.36 -6.19
C HIS A 102 2.05 6.29 -7.19
N ASP A 103 2.95 5.47 -7.73
CA ASP A 103 2.59 4.41 -8.67
C ASP A 103 2.04 3.15 -7.98
N LEU A 104 2.43 2.91 -6.73
CA LEU A 104 1.93 1.80 -5.92
C LEU A 104 0.47 2.02 -5.51
N ALA A 105 0.04 3.26 -5.23
CA ALA A 105 -1.34 3.56 -4.89
C ALA A 105 -2.37 2.96 -5.87
N PRO A 106 -2.34 3.27 -7.18
CA PRO A 106 -3.29 2.68 -8.14
C PRO A 106 -3.10 1.17 -8.32
N LEU A 107 -1.89 0.64 -8.14
CA LEU A 107 -1.64 -0.81 -8.20
C LEU A 107 -2.39 -1.54 -7.07
N PHE A 108 -2.25 -1.07 -5.83
CA PHE A 108 -2.96 -1.65 -4.68
C PHE A 108 -4.47 -1.45 -4.78
N GLU A 109 -4.93 -0.31 -5.29
CA GLU A 109 -6.36 -0.07 -5.56
C GLU A 109 -6.92 -1.11 -6.54
N GLN A 110 -6.20 -1.37 -7.63
CA GLN A 110 -6.63 -2.33 -8.65
C GLN A 110 -6.53 -3.78 -8.14
N ALA A 111 -5.40 -4.16 -7.57
CA ALA A 111 -5.17 -5.52 -7.06
C ALA A 111 -6.17 -5.91 -5.97
N LEU A 112 -6.50 -4.99 -5.07
CA LEU A 112 -7.36 -5.30 -3.92
C LEU A 112 -8.84 -4.95 -4.17
N GLY A 113 -9.13 -4.30 -5.29
CA GLY A 113 -10.45 -3.76 -5.62
C GLY A 113 -10.90 -2.69 -4.62
N VAL A 114 -9.95 -1.89 -4.13
CA VAL A 114 -10.18 -0.82 -3.16
C VAL A 114 -10.33 0.50 -3.92
N GLY A 115 -11.42 1.23 -3.69
CA GLY A 115 -11.64 2.53 -4.34
C GLY A 115 -10.73 3.65 -3.80
N LYS A 116 -10.76 4.81 -4.49
CA LYS A 116 -9.97 6.02 -4.16
C LYS A 116 -10.20 6.55 -2.75
N MET A 117 -9.36 6.12 -1.80
CA MET A 117 -9.45 6.49 -0.38
C MET A 117 -9.19 7.97 -0.14
N LYS A 118 -8.35 8.63 -0.94
CA LYS A 118 -8.07 10.08 -0.83
C LYS A 118 -9.33 10.95 -0.94
N LYS A 119 -10.34 10.51 -1.70
CA LYS A 119 -11.61 11.24 -1.85
C LYS A 119 -12.57 11.01 -0.69
N ASN A 120 -12.32 10.03 0.17
CA ASN A 120 -13.20 9.69 1.28
C ASN A 120 -12.92 10.60 2.50
N LYS A 121 -13.63 11.73 2.58
CA LYS A 121 -13.51 12.68 3.70
C LYS A 121 -13.87 12.07 5.06
N ALA A 122 -14.80 11.10 5.09
CA ALA A 122 -15.16 10.41 6.32
C ALA A 122 -14.00 9.55 6.82
N PHE A 123 -13.34 8.83 5.91
CA PHE A 123 -12.14 8.04 6.22
C PHE A 123 -11.00 8.91 6.76
N GLY A 124 -10.73 10.05 6.12
CA GLY A 124 -9.70 10.99 6.60
C GLY A 124 -9.98 11.53 8.01
N LYS A 125 -11.25 11.76 8.37
CA LYS A 125 -11.64 12.12 9.75
C LYS A 125 -11.41 10.96 10.72
N THR A 126 -11.77 9.73 10.34
CA THR A 126 -11.53 8.53 11.15
C THR A 126 -10.04 8.30 11.38
N LEU A 127 -9.21 8.43 10.34
CA LEU A 127 -7.76 8.31 10.44
C LEU A 127 -7.15 9.38 11.35
N LYS A 128 -7.61 10.63 11.26
CA LYS A 128 -7.16 11.68 12.21
C LYS A 128 -7.56 11.40 13.66
N LYS A 129 -8.67 10.69 13.87
CA LYS A 129 -9.20 10.40 15.21
C LYS A 129 -8.66 9.10 15.82
N ARG A 130 -8.41 8.07 15.01
CA ARG A 130 -7.99 6.73 15.46
C ARG A 130 -6.54 6.39 15.10
N GLY A 131 -5.93 7.07 14.11
CA GLY A 131 -4.55 6.79 13.70
C GLY A 131 -4.40 5.44 12.99
N LEU A 132 -3.21 4.83 13.12
CA LEU A 132 -2.93 3.47 12.64
C LEU A 132 -3.58 2.39 13.51
N ASP A 133 -3.91 2.72 14.75
CA ASP A 133 -4.46 1.80 15.73
C ASP A 133 -5.98 1.88 15.69
N LEU A 134 -6.61 0.89 15.06
CA LEU A 134 -8.05 0.70 15.22
C LEU A 134 -8.22 0.07 16.60
N ALA A 135 -8.22 0.90 17.64
CA ALA A 135 -8.52 0.44 18.99
C ALA A 135 -9.80 -0.40 18.91
N ASP A 136 -9.66 -1.69 19.23
CA ASP A 136 -10.74 -2.66 19.32
C ASP A 136 -11.70 -2.13 20.39
N GLY A 137 -12.81 -1.56 19.94
CA GLY A 137 -13.67 -0.73 20.80
C GLY A 137 -14.64 0.13 20.01
N ASP A 138 -15.67 -0.50 19.47
CA ASP A 138 -17.08 -0.25 19.83
C ASP A 138 -17.97 -1.36 19.24
#